data_AF-A0A3D1U1L3-F1
#
_entry.id   AF-A0A3D1U1L3-F1
#
_cell.length_a   1.000
_cell.length_b   1.000
_cell.length_c   1.000
_cell.angle_alpha   90.00
_cell.angle_beta   90.00
_cell.angle_gamma   90.00
#
_symmetry.space_group_name_H-M   'P 1'
#
loop_
_entity.id
_entity.type
_entity.pdbx_description
1 polymer ?
#
loop_
_entity_poly.entity_id
_entity_poly.type
_entity_poly.pdbx_seq_one_letter_code
_entity_poly.pdbx_strand_id
1 'polypeptide(L)'
;DLAFVYLQTGRGRAPARLDLPVWILEDGLLEHVLDVVRAEIVVGSGYPYALETADVTALLTTEDRLAFFRMFGDFASDAGLQTTMPAKSASKGRRR
;
A
#
# COMPACT_ATOMS: atom_id res chain seq x y z
N ASP A 1 16.77 8.72 -18.22
CA ASP A 1 17.38 7.54 -17.56
C ASP A 1 17.06 7.49 -16.08
N LEU A 2 17.18 6.31 -15.48
CA LEU A 2 16.88 6.03 -14.06
C LEU A 2 18.13 5.44 -13.40
N ALA A 3 18.53 6.01 -12.26
CA ALA A 3 19.56 5.50 -11.38
C ALA A 3 18.92 4.79 -10.17
N PHE A 4 19.68 3.95 -9.48
CA PHE A 4 19.20 3.31 -8.25
C PHE A 4 20.28 3.30 -7.17
N VAL A 5 19.84 3.31 -5.92
CA VAL A 5 20.70 3.18 -4.73
C VAL A 5 20.03 2.30 -3.68
N TYR A 6 20.84 1.66 -2.85
CA TYR A 6 20.36 0.91 -1.69
C TYR A 6 20.57 1.73 -0.43
N LEU A 7 19.49 1.93 0.34
CA LEU A 7 19.50 2.67 1.59
C LEU A 7 19.15 1.75 2.76
N GLN A 8 20.03 1.68 3.76
CA GLN A 8 19.73 0.98 5.01
C GLN A 8 18.76 1.83 5.85
N THR A 9 17.51 1.37 6.00
CA THR A 9 16.44 2.15 6.66
C THR A 9 16.30 1.89 8.16
N GLY A 10 16.94 0.85 8.69
CA GLY A 10 16.91 0.54 10.13
C GLY A 10 17.67 -0.74 10.46
N ARG A 11 17.96 -0.99 11.75
CA ARG A 11 18.69 -2.20 12.18
C ARG A 11 17.83 -3.45 11.93
N GLY A 12 18.44 -4.50 11.38
CA GLY A 12 17.80 -5.80 11.17
C GLY A 12 16.83 -5.90 9.98
N ARG A 13 16.70 -4.84 9.17
CA ARG A 13 15.94 -4.86 7.91
C ARG A 13 16.90 -4.97 6.71
N ALA A 14 16.44 -5.56 5.62
CA ALA A 14 17.18 -5.49 4.36
C ALA A 14 17.22 -4.02 3.86
N PRO A 15 18.29 -3.59 3.17
CA PRO A 15 18.33 -2.28 2.53
C PRO A 15 17.16 -2.11 1.55
N ALA A 16 16.51 -0.95 1.60
CA ALA A 16 15.50 -0.58 0.64
C ALA A 16 16.16 -0.10 -0.66
N ARG A 17 15.59 -0.48 -1.80
CA ARG A 17 16.00 0.05 -3.10
C ARG A 17 15.22 1.34 -3.37
N LEU A 18 15.95 2.40 -3.72
CA LEU A 18 15.41 3.68 -4.16
C LEU A 18 15.79 3.87 -5.62
N ASP A 19 14.79 4.06 -6.48
CA ASP A 19 14.99 4.43 -7.87
C ASP A 19 14.79 5.95 -8.01
N LEU A 20 15.74 6.61 -8.67
CA LEU A 20 15.83 8.07 -8.77
C LEU A 20 16.09 8.47 -10.22
N PRO A 21 15.49 9.55 -10.73
CA PRO A 21 15.88 10.11 -12.02
C PRO A 21 17.38 10.42 -12.08
N VAL A 22 18.05 10.11 -13.20
CA VAL A 22 19.51 10.31 -13.35
C VAL A 22 19.95 11.76 -13.15
N TRP A 23 19.11 12.74 -13.50
CA TRP A 23 19.43 14.16 -13.33
C TRP A 23 19.70 14.55 -11.87
N ILE A 24 19.15 13.82 -10.88
CA ILE A 24 19.43 14.06 -9.46
C ILE A 24 20.91 13.80 -9.13
N LEU A 25 21.47 12.77 -9.77
CA LEU A 25 22.90 12.46 -9.64
C LEU A 25 23.74 13.49 -10.40
N GLU A 26 23.35 13.82 -11.63
CA GLU A 26 24.07 14.76 -12.50
C GLU A 26 24.14 16.18 -11.90
N ASP A 27 23.06 16.64 -11.27
CA ASP A 27 22.98 17.95 -10.61
C ASP A 27 23.60 17.96 -9.20
N GLY A 28 24.15 16.84 -8.73
CA GLY A 28 24.78 16.73 -7.41
C GLY A 28 23.80 16.80 -6.22
N LEU A 29 22.51 16.54 -6.47
CA LEU A 29 21.43 16.64 -5.48
C LEU A 29 21.21 15.34 -4.68
N LEU A 30 21.94 14.28 -5.01
CA LEU A 30 21.73 12.93 -4.46
C LEU A 30 21.70 12.91 -2.92
N GLU A 31 22.71 13.48 -2.25
CA GLU A 31 22.76 13.45 -0.77
C GLU A 31 21.60 14.22 -0.14
N HIS A 32 21.24 15.38 -0.69
CA HIS A 32 20.10 16.14 -0.19
C HIS A 32 18.80 15.34 -0.27
N VAL A 33 18.56 14.67 -1.41
CA VAL A 33 17.39 13.81 -1.60
C VAL A 33 17.42 12.62 -0.64
N LEU A 34 18.57 11.99 -0.46
CA LEU A 34 18.73 10.88 0.49
C LEU A 34 18.50 11.32 1.93
N ASP A 35 18.94 12.51 2.33
CA ASP A 35 18.72 13.05 3.67
C ASP A 35 17.24 13.36 3.94
N VAL A 36 16.51 13.88 2.95
CA VAL A 36 15.05 14.04 3.05
C VAL A 36 14.36 12.69 3.24
N VAL A 37 14.73 11.68 2.45
CA VAL A 37 14.18 10.31 2.59
C VAL A 37 14.54 9.71 3.95
N ARG A 38 15.77 9.89 4.43
CA ARG A 38 16.21 9.45 5.77
C ARG A 38 15.40 10.13 6.87
N ALA A 39 15.15 11.43 6.76
CA ALA A 39 14.33 12.17 7.73
C ALA A 39 12.92 11.60 7.83
N GLU A 40 12.26 11.35 6.69
CA GLU A 40 10.95 10.70 6.64
C GLU A 40 10.94 9.30 7.26
N ILE A 41 12.00 8.52 7.03
CA ILE A 41 12.18 7.19 7.63
C ILE A 41 12.33 7.27 9.15
N VAL A 42 13.02 8.29 9.67
CA VAL A 42 13.15 8.52 11.11
C VAL A 42 11.78 8.84 11.72
N VAL A 43 10.98 9.67 11.04
CA VAL A 43 9.61 10.02 11.48
C VAL A 43 8.71 8.78 11.49
N GLY A 44 8.75 7.95 10.44
CA GLY A 44 7.94 6.73 10.32
C GLY A 44 8.57 5.45 10.89
N SER A 45 9.56 5.56 11.80
CA SER A 45 10.16 4.42 12.51
C SER A 45 10.66 3.27 11.60
N GLY A 46 11.43 3.62 10.58
CA GLY A 46 12.08 2.65 9.68
C GLY A 46 11.39 2.43 8.33
N TYR A 47 10.32 3.17 8.04
CA TYR A 47 9.69 3.30 6.72
C TYR A 47 9.21 4.76 6.55
N PRO A 48 9.21 5.35 5.34
CA PRO A 48 8.73 6.72 5.16
C PRO A 48 7.27 6.85 5.59
N TYR A 49 6.98 7.83 6.46
CA TYR A 49 5.65 8.02 7.03
C TYR A 49 4.55 8.24 5.97
N ALA A 50 4.87 8.99 4.91
CA ALA A 50 3.94 9.22 3.81
C ALA A 50 3.54 7.92 3.10
N LEU A 51 4.49 6.98 2.92
CA LEU A 51 4.21 5.68 2.32
C LEU A 51 3.44 4.77 3.27
N GLU A 52 3.78 4.77 4.56
CA GLU A 52 3.03 4.02 5.57
C GLU A 52 1.55 4.44 5.57
N THR A 53 1.30 5.74 5.55
CA THR A 53 -0.06 6.30 5.56
C THR A 53 -0.83 5.93 4.30
N ALA A 54 -0.17 5.99 3.13
CA ALA A 54 -0.78 5.60 1.87
C ALA A 54 -1.14 4.10 1.87
N ASP A 55 -0.24 3.24 2.34
CA ASP A 55 -0.46 1.79 2.42
C ASP A 55 -1.63 1.45 3.34
N VAL A 56 -1.71 2.09 4.51
CA VAL A 56 -2.83 1.91 5.46
C VAL A 56 -4.14 2.38 4.86
N THR A 57 -4.14 3.51 4.14
CA THR A 57 -5.35 4.10 3.55
C THR A 57 -5.86 3.29 2.35
N ALA A 58 -4.94 2.71 1.57
CA ALA A 58 -5.29 1.89 0.41
C ALA A 58 -5.72 0.46 0.77
N LEU A 59 -5.56 0.05 2.03
CA LEU A 59 -5.86 -1.30 2.48
C LEU A 59 -7.38 -1.56 2.48
N LEU A 60 -7.83 -2.42 1.54
CA LEU A 60 -9.22 -2.91 1.53
C LEU A 60 -9.43 -3.94 2.64
N THR A 61 -10.34 -3.62 3.57
CA THR A 61 -10.66 -4.49 4.71
C THR A 61 -11.68 -5.57 4.34
N THR A 62 -11.91 -6.51 5.26
CA THR A 62 -12.97 -7.51 5.10
C THR A 62 -14.34 -6.86 5.17
N GLU A 63 -14.49 -5.85 6.01
CA GLU A 63 -15.68 -5.03 6.17
C GLU A 63 -16.01 -4.28 4.87
N ASP A 64 -15.02 -3.65 4.23
CA ASP A 64 -15.19 -2.98 2.92
C ASP A 64 -15.68 -3.97 1.86
N ARG A 65 -15.09 -5.17 1.86
CA ARG A 65 -15.49 -6.24 0.95
C ARG A 65 -16.93 -6.70 1.17
N LEU A 66 -17.37 -6.80 2.42
CA LEU A 66 -18.76 -7.16 2.74
C LEU A 66 -19.74 -6.05 2.35
N ALA A 67 -19.39 -4.79 2.61
CA ALA A 67 -20.17 -3.64 2.18
C ALA A 67 -20.33 -3.60 0.66
N PHE A 68 -19.23 -3.85 -0.08
CA PHE A 68 -19.25 -3.99 -1.53
C PHE A 68 -20.21 -5.10 -1.99
N PHE A 69 -20.11 -6.30 -1.41
CA PHE A 69 -20.98 -7.42 -1.80
C PHE A 69 -22.46 -7.16 -1.51
N ARG A 70 -22.78 -6.42 -0.45
CA ARG A 70 -24.17 -5.99 -0.19
C ARG A 70 -24.66 -5.03 -1.27
N MET A 71 -23.93 -3.96 -1.54
CA MET A 71 -24.29 -2.98 -2.58
C MET A 71 -24.40 -3.63 -3.98
N PHE A 72 -23.49 -4.54 -4.29
CA PHE A 72 -23.52 -5.29 -5.54
C PHE A 72 -24.72 -6.24 -5.63
N GLY A 73 -25.09 -6.88 -4.51
CA GLY A 73 -26.28 -7.71 -4.42
C GLY A 73 -27.57 -6.91 -4.65
N ASP A 74 -27.69 -5.75 -4.02
CA ASP A 74 -28.83 -4.84 -4.20
C ASP A 74 -28.93 -4.38 -5.66
N PHE A 75 -27.81 -3.91 -6.24
CA PHE A 75 -27.75 -3.54 -7.66
C PHE A 75 -28.13 -4.69 -8.60
N ALA A 76 -27.62 -5.89 -8.35
CA ALA A 76 -27.91 -7.03 -9.21
C ALA A 76 -29.37 -7.48 -9.11
N SER A 77 -29.96 -7.40 -7.91
CA SER A 77 -31.39 -7.62 -7.70
C SER A 77 -32.22 -6.64 -8.53
N ASP A 78 -31.90 -5.35 -8.46
CA ASP A 78 -32.59 -4.29 -9.22
C ASP A 78 -32.42 -4.45 -10.74
N ALA A 79 -31.25 -4.94 -11.18
CA ALA A 79 -30.94 -5.21 -12.58
C ALA A 79 -31.45 -6.57 -13.10
N GLY A 80 -32.08 -7.39 -12.25
CA GLY A 80 -32.57 -8.73 -12.61
C GLY A 80 -31.47 -9.76 -12.89
N LEU A 81 -30.26 -9.54 -12.38
CA LEU A 81 -29.09 -10.38 -12.56
C LEU A 81 -29.00 -11.45 -11.46
N GLN A 82 -28.80 -12.70 -11.82
CA GLN A 82 -28.60 -13.78 -10.85
C GLN A 82 -27.18 -13.74 -10.29
N THR A 83 -27.01 -13.29 -9.04
CA THR A 83 -25.71 -13.34 -8.34
C THR A 83 -25.63 -14.55 -7.42
N THR A 84 -24.65 -15.43 -7.65
CA THR A 84 -24.32 -16.51 -6.70
C THR A 84 -23.21 -16.05 -5.77
N MET A 85 -23.52 -15.88 -4.47
CA MET A 85 -22.49 -15.65 -3.47
C MET A 85 -21.61 -16.91 -3.30
N PRO A 86 -20.27 -16.82 -3.28
CA PRO A 86 -19.42 -17.97 -3.08
C PRO A 86 -19.64 -18.61 -1.70
N ALA A 87 -19.89 -19.92 -1.66
CA ALA A 87 -20.24 -20.69 -0.46
C ALA A 87 -19.23 -20.60 0.72
N LYS A 88 -17.98 -20.16 0.46
CA LYS A 88 -16.94 -19.98 1.49
C LYS A 88 -17.16 -18.76 2.38
N SER A 89 -17.92 -17.75 1.94
CA SER A 89 -18.29 -16.60 2.77
C SER A 89 -19.39 -16.95 3.76
N ALA A 90 -20.33 -17.82 3.36
CA ALA A 90 -21.41 -18.30 4.22
C ALA A 90 -20.92 -19.19 5.38
N SER A 91 -19.83 -19.94 5.19
CA SER A 91 -19.31 -20.87 6.21
C SER A 91 -18.58 -20.17 7.37
N LYS A 92 -18.05 -18.96 7.18
CA LYS A 92 -17.33 -18.21 8.22
C LYS A 92 -18.24 -17.35 9.11
N GLY A 93 -19.46 -17.01 8.66
CA GLY A 93 -20.44 -16.28 9.46
C GLY A 93 -21.13 -17.10 10.55
N ARG A 94 -21.15 -18.43 10.43
CA ARG A 94 -21.86 -19.34 11.35
C ARG A 94 -21.03 -19.82 12.56
N ARG A 95 -19.82 -19.25 12.75
CA ARG A 95 -18.90 -19.64 13.83
C ARG A 95 -18.70 -18.56 14.92
N ARG A 96 -19.54 -17.53 14.94
CA ARG A 96 -19.64 -16.59 16.06
C ARG A 96 -20.99 -16.73 16.72
#